data_AF-A0A350LSD0-F1
#
_entry.id   AF-A0A350LSD0-F1
#
_cell.length_a   1.000
_cell.length_b   1.000
_cell.length_c   1.000
_cell.angle_alpha   90.00
_cell.angle_beta   90.00
_cell.angle_gamma   90.00
#
_symmetry.space_group_name_H-M   'P 1'
#
loop_
_entity.id
_entity.type
_entity.pdbx_description
1 polymer ?
#
loop_
_entity_poly.entity_id
_entity_poly.type
_entity_poly.pdbx_seq_one_letter_code
_entity_poly.pdbx_strand_id
1 'polypeptide(L)' 'RANLAGWDAARPAAQAIGAPELIAHLRGEMTLDAAREAAITATRQYAKRQRTWFRARMHGWHRVQAETL' A
#
# COMPACT_ATOMS: atom_id res chain seq x y z
N ARG A 1 -3.40 4.19 -19.34
CA ARG A 1 -2.54 3.00 -19.62
C ARG A 1 -1.04 3.30 -19.73
N ALA A 2 -0.58 4.57 -19.71
CA ALA A 2 0.84 4.93 -19.89
C ALA A 2 1.83 4.16 -19.00
N ASN A 3 1.46 3.83 -17.76
CA ASN A 3 2.30 3.05 -16.85
C ASN A 3 2.62 1.63 -17.32
N LEU A 4 1.82 1.01 -18.20
CA LEU A 4 2.10 -0.34 -18.71
C LEU A 4 3.39 -0.39 -19.54
N ALA A 5 3.66 0.65 -20.32
CA ALA A 5 4.79 0.67 -21.25
C ALA A 5 6.16 0.60 -20.54
N GLY A 6 6.23 1.06 -19.29
CA GLY A 6 7.44 1.04 -18.47
C GLY A 6 7.33 0.16 -17.23
N TRP A 7 6.31 -0.72 -17.16
CA TRP A 7 6.09 -1.55 -15.99
C TRP A 7 7.13 -2.66 -15.90
N ASP A 8 7.80 -2.73 -14.76
CA ASP A 8 8.77 -3.74 -14.41
C ASP A 8 8.56 -4.12 -12.94
N ALA A 9 8.13 -5.37 -12.71
CA ALA A 9 7.79 -5.88 -11.38
C ALA A 9 9.01 -5.95 -10.44
N ALA A 10 10.23 -5.91 -10.98
CA ALA A 10 11.45 -5.89 -10.17
C ALA A 10 11.74 -4.50 -9.56
N ARG A 11 11.09 -3.43 -10.04
CA ARG A 11 11.33 -2.08 -9.52
C ARG A 11 10.70 -1.88 -8.13
N PRO A 12 11.36 -1.17 -7.22
CA PRO A 12 10.78 -0.86 -5.90
C PRO A 12 9.42 -0.16 -6.00
N ALA A 13 9.26 0.74 -6.97
CA ALA A 13 7.99 1.43 -7.22
C ALA A 13 6.84 0.46 -7.60
N ALA A 14 7.15 -0.66 -8.25
CA ALA A 14 6.17 -1.67 -8.62
C ALA A 14 5.67 -2.50 -7.42
N GLN A 15 6.40 -2.44 -6.29
CA GLN A 15 6.00 -3.10 -5.04
C GLN A 15 5.16 -2.19 -4.13
N ALA A 16 4.89 -0.95 -4.55
CA ALA A 16 3.99 -0.08 -3.82
C ALA A 16 2.60 -0.70 -3.72
N ILE A 17 1.94 -0.53 -2.56
CA ILE A 17 0.60 -1.05 -2.32
C ILE A 17 -0.37 -0.51 -3.37
N GLY A 18 -1.10 -1.39 -4.04
CA GLY A 18 -2.06 -1.03 -5.09
C GLY A 18 -1.47 -0.97 -6.50
N ALA A 19 -0.14 -0.88 -6.65
CA ALA A 19 0.50 -0.85 -7.96
C ALA A 19 0.30 -2.15 -8.79
N PRO A 20 0.52 -3.36 -8.24
CA PRO A 20 0.28 -4.59 -8.99
C PRO A 20 -1.22 -4.80 -9.29
N GLU A 21 -2.12 -4.45 -8.38
CA GLU A 21 -3.57 -4.54 -8.59
C GLU A 21 -4.04 -3.63 -9.73
N LEU A 22 -3.54 -2.40 -9.78
CA LEU A 22 -3.84 -1.46 -10.86
C LEU A 22 -3.28 -1.94 -12.20
N ILE A 23 -2.10 -2.57 -12.22
CA ILE A 23 -1.53 -3.11 -13.45
C ILE A 23 -2.32 -4.31 -13.95
N ALA A 24 -2.74 -5.21 -13.05
CA ALA A 24 -3.62 -6.33 -13.40
C ALA A 24 -4.94 -5.82 -14.01
N HIS A 25 -5.53 -4.76 -13.44
CA HIS A 25 -6.69 -4.10 -14.04
C HIS A 25 -6.39 -3.53 -15.44
N LEU A 26 -5.26 -2.83 -15.62
CA LEU A 26 -4.88 -2.25 -16.92
C LEU A 26 -4.62 -3.33 -17.99
N ARG A 27 -4.22 -4.55 -17.59
CA ARG A 27 -4.05 -5.73 -18.44
C ARG A 27 -5.36 -6.49 -18.71
N GLY A 28 -6.46 -6.14 -18.02
CA GLY A 28 -7.75 -6.81 -18.15
C GLY A 28 -7.86 -8.10 -17.33
N GLU A 29 -6.94 -8.34 -16.42
CA GLU A 29 -6.91 -9.55 -15.57
C GLU A 29 -7.91 -9.46 -14.41
N MET A 30 -8.33 -8.25 -14.03
CA MET A 30 -9.38 -8.00 -13.03
C MET A 30 -10.15 -6.70 -13.26
N THR A 31 -11.32 -6.59 -12.61
CA THR A 31 -12.12 -5.36 -12.63
C THR A 31 -11.46 -4.26 -11.80
N LEU A 32 -11.80 -3.00 -12.09
CA LEU A 32 -11.31 -1.86 -11.32
C LEU A 32 -11.75 -1.93 -9.86
N ASP A 33 -12.98 -2.37 -9.62
CA ASP A 33 -13.53 -2.52 -8.27
C ASP A 33 -12.78 -3.59 -7.47
N ALA A 34 -12.47 -4.73 -8.09
CA ALA A 34 -11.67 -5.78 -7.46
C ALA A 34 -10.26 -5.28 -7.12
N ALA A 35 -9.61 -4.56 -8.05
CA ALA A 35 -8.31 -3.95 -7.80
C ALA A 35 -8.34 -2.94 -6.64
N ARG A 36 -9.40 -2.12 -6.58
CA ARG A 36 -9.62 -1.13 -5.52
C ARG A 36 -9.77 -1.80 -4.15
N GLU A 37 -10.63 -2.81 -4.04
CA GLU A 37 -10.85 -3.51 -2.77
C GLU A 37 -9.61 -4.25 -2.27
N ALA A 38 -8.84 -4.83 -3.20
CA ALA A 38 -7.55 -5.44 -2.89
C ALA A 38 -6.55 -4.40 -2.36
N ALA A 39 -6.41 -3.25 -3.03
CA ALA A 39 -5.54 -2.16 -2.59
C ALA A 39 -5.92 -1.59 -1.21
N ILE A 40 -7.23 -1.43 -0.95
CA ILE A 40 -7.75 -1.00 0.37
C ILE A 40 -7.38 -2.03 1.45
N THR A 41 -7.57 -3.31 1.16
CA THR A 41 -7.24 -4.39 2.10
C THR A 41 -5.75 -4.42 2.41
N ALA A 42 -4.89 -4.35 1.39
CA ALA A 42 -3.45 -4.31 1.54
C ALA A 42 -2.98 -3.08 2.35
N THR A 43 -3.62 -1.92 2.12
CA THR A 43 -3.36 -0.69 2.91
C THR A 43 -3.68 -0.88 4.39
N ARG A 44 -4.83 -1.48 4.72
CA ARG A 44 -5.21 -1.77 6.11
C ARG A 44 -4.23 -2.75 6.77
N GLN A 45 -3.83 -3.80 6.06
CA GLN A 45 -2.85 -4.76 6.56
C GLN A 45 -1.49 -4.10 6.80
N TYR A 46 -1.04 -3.24 5.90
CA TYR A 46 0.21 -2.49 6.07
C TYR A 46 0.15 -1.56 7.28
N ALA A 47 -0.94 -0.80 7.43
CA ALA A 47 -1.15 0.05 8.61
C ALA A 47 -1.17 -0.76 9.92
N LYS A 48 -1.73 -1.97 9.92
CA LYS A 48 -1.65 -2.88 11.07
C LYS A 48 -0.21 -3.31 11.35
N ARG A 49 0.56 -3.71 10.33
CA ARG A 49 1.98 -4.07 10.49
C ARG A 49 2.81 -2.92 11.04
N GLN A 50 2.60 -1.70 10.53
CA GLN A 50 3.26 -0.51 11.06
C GLN A 50 2.93 -0.29 12.54
N ARG A 51 1.64 -0.36 12.93
CA ARG A 51 1.24 -0.24 14.34
C ARG A 51 1.91 -1.29 15.23
N THR A 52 1.99 -2.54 14.78
CA THR A 52 2.67 -3.61 15.53
C THR A 52 4.17 -3.32 15.67
N TRP A 53 4.82 -2.92 14.57
CA TRP A 53 6.25 -2.61 14.58
C TRP A 53 6.57 -1.42 15.49
N PHE A 54 5.79 -0.33 15.40
CA PHE A 54 5.95 0.82 16.28
C PHE A 54 5.75 0.45 17.75
N ARG A 55 4.74 -0.35 18.08
CA ARG A 55 4.53 -0.81 19.45
C ARG A 55 5.74 -1.57 20.00
N ALA A 56 6.35 -2.42 19.18
CA ALA A 56 7.50 -3.22 19.59
C ALA A 56 8.81 -2.42 19.68
N ARG A 57 9.02 -1.45 18.79
CA ARG A 57 10.30 -0.73 18.65
C ARG A 57 10.34 0.65 19.29
N MET A 58 9.19 1.27 19.53
CA MET A 58 9.08 2.67 19.97
C MET A 58 8.42 2.82 21.34
N HIS A 59 8.57 1.85 22.23
CA HIS A 59 7.92 1.87 23.55
C HIS A 59 8.30 3.10 24.40
N GLY A 60 9.51 3.65 24.22
CA GLY A 60 9.99 4.85 24.93
C GLY A 60 9.67 6.18 24.25
N TRP A 61 8.91 6.19 23.15
CA TRP A 61 8.62 7.43 22.42
C TRP A 61 7.57 8.26 23.13
N HIS A 62 7.79 9.58 23.15
CA HIS A 62 6.79 10.54 23.61
C HIS A 62 5.63 10.63 22.61
N ARG A 63 4.41 10.36 23.05
CA ARG A 63 3.21 10.43 22.21
C ARG A 63 2.73 11.87 22.11
N VAL A 64 2.77 12.43 20.91
CA VAL A 64 2.19 13.74 20.62
C VAL A 64 0.72 13.55 20.21
N GLN A 65 -0.19 14.36 20.75
CA GLN A 65 -1.58 14.39 20.28
C GLN A 65 -1.67 15.23 19.02
N ALA A 66 -2.40 14.77 18.02
CA ALA A 66 -2.52 15.47 16.75
C ALA A 66 -3.26 16.80 16.91
N GLU A 67 -4.17 16.87 17.87
CA GLU A 67 -4.97 18.04 18.21
C GLU A 67 -4.15 19.15 18.90
N THR A 68 -2.94 18.83 19.37
CA THR A 68 -2.05 19.76 20.08
C THR A 68 -0.82 20.18 19.26
N LEU A 69 -0.77 19.77 17.98
CA LEU A 69 0.22 20.25 16.99
C LEU A 69 -0.33 21.49 16.28
#